data_AF-A0A2V6EXW0-F1
#
_entry.id   AF-A0A2V6EXW0-F1
#
_cell.length_a   1.000
_cell.length_b   1.000
_cell.length_c   1.000
_cell.angle_alpha   90.00
_cell.angle_beta   90.00
_cell.angle_gamma   90.00
#
_symmetry.space_group_name_H-M   'P 1'
#
loop_
_entity.id
_entity.type
_entity.pdbx_description
1 polymer ?
#
loop_
_entity_poly.entity_id
_entity_poly.type
_entity_poly.pdbx_seq_one_letter_code
_entity_poly.pdbx_strand_id
1 'polypeptide(L)'
;MRTGVALGSNLGDRMENLRAARKEIVDLADVAPPILSSAIYETDPMGCEPGAGKFLNAVLEFDYDGDPAELLAELRRIEESLGRARNHLRNVSRKIDIDLLYCGNLKIDSEQLQVPHPRMHLRKFVLQPLAKIRPELVLPDQTKTVRELLAQLGESAKVMRLSDNWDSQ
;
A
#
# COMPACT_ATOMS: atom_id res chain seq x y z
N MET A 1 14.39 6.58 7.44
CA MET A 1 14.46 5.23 6.85
C MET A 1 13.51 5.16 5.65
N ARG A 2 13.88 4.52 4.53
CA ARG A 2 12.97 4.39 3.38
C ARG A 2 11.81 3.47 3.72
N THR A 3 10.60 3.98 3.62
CA THR A 3 9.38 3.28 4.06
C THR A 3 8.39 3.23 2.93
N GLY A 4 7.85 2.04 2.66
CA GLY A 4 6.84 1.80 1.64
C GLY A 4 5.49 1.48 2.25
N VAL A 5 4.42 2.06 1.71
CA VAL A 5 3.03 1.76 2.08
C VAL A 5 2.20 1.48 0.82
N ALA A 6 1.26 0.54 0.90
CA ALA A 6 0.27 0.30 -0.14
C ALA A 6 -1.06 0.94 0.26
N LEU A 7 -1.73 1.56 -0.72
CA LEU A 7 -3.06 2.14 -0.59
C LEU A 7 -4.04 1.35 -1.45
N GLY A 8 -5.25 1.10 -0.94
CA GLY A 8 -6.32 0.38 -1.64
C GLY A 8 -7.71 0.93 -1.35
N SER A 9 -8.56 1.10 -2.37
CA SER A 9 -9.94 1.59 -2.21
C SER A 9 -10.91 0.96 -3.19
N ASN A 10 -12.07 0.48 -2.74
CA ASN A 10 -13.13 -0.02 -3.62
C ASN A 10 -14.55 0.52 -3.33
N LEU A 11 -14.73 1.37 -2.32
CA LEU A 11 -16.02 1.99 -1.99
C LEU A 11 -16.01 3.51 -2.17
N GLY A 12 -17.15 4.07 -2.59
CA GLY A 12 -17.32 5.52 -2.75
C GLY A 12 -16.44 6.10 -3.85
N ASP A 13 -15.96 7.33 -3.66
CA ASP A 13 -14.98 7.93 -4.56
C ASP A 13 -13.59 7.36 -4.30
N ARG A 14 -13.29 6.25 -4.99
CA ARG A 14 -12.04 5.50 -4.83
C ARG A 14 -10.80 6.37 -5.09
N MET A 15 -10.89 7.33 -6.02
CA MET A 15 -9.76 8.18 -6.37
C MET A 15 -9.52 9.21 -5.26
N GLU A 16 -10.59 9.86 -4.79
CA GLU A 16 -10.48 10.84 -3.71
C GLU A 16 -10.02 10.21 -2.41
N ASN A 17 -10.47 8.99 -2.10
CA ASN A 17 -9.99 8.26 -0.92
C ASN A 17 -8.47 8.03 -0.97
N LEU A 18 -7.91 7.64 -2.13
CA LEU A 18 -6.47 7.48 -2.30
C LEU A 18 -5.72 8.81 -2.16
N ARG A 19 -6.26 9.89 -2.73
CA ARG A 19 -5.67 11.24 -2.64
C ARG A 19 -5.64 11.76 -1.22
N ALA A 20 -6.76 11.65 -0.51
CA ALA A 20 -6.88 12.05 0.88
C ALA A 20 -5.90 11.26 1.77
N ALA A 21 -5.82 9.93 1.59
CA ALA A 21 -4.86 9.09 2.32
C ALA A 21 -3.41 9.50 2.03
N ARG A 22 -3.05 9.72 0.76
CA ARG A 22 -1.71 10.20 0.40
C ARG A 22 -1.41 11.54 1.07
N LYS A 23 -2.36 12.47 1.05
CA LYS A 23 -2.20 13.79 1.67
C LYS A 23 -1.95 13.65 3.18
N GLU A 24 -2.79 12.93 3.90
CA GLU A 24 -2.64 12.75 5.36
C GLU A 24 -1.30 12.08 5.72
N ILE A 25 -0.84 11.09 4.93
CA ILE A 25 0.46 10.44 5.15
C ILE A 25 1.62 11.41 4.93
N VAL A 26 1.58 12.22 3.87
CA VAL A 26 2.65 13.18 3.55
C VAL A 26 2.71 14.33 4.55
N ASP A 27 1.58 14.65 5.19
CA ASP A 27 1.50 15.70 6.22
C ASP A 27 1.93 15.23 7.62
N LEU A 28 2.27 13.95 7.82
CA LEU A 28 2.80 13.44 9.09
C LEU A 28 4.18 14.06 9.39
N ALA A 29 4.42 14.42 10.66
CA ALA A 29 5.62 15.16 11.08
C ALA A 29 6.93 14.41 10.79
N ASP A 30 6.93 13.08 10.98
CA ASP A 30 8.11 12.24 10.82
C ASP A 30 8.27 11.71 9.38
N VAL A 31 7.43 12.17 8.45
CA VAL A 31 7.50 11.85 7.01
C VAL A 31 8.27 12.94 6.26
N ALA A 32 9.27 12.52 5.50
CA ALA A 32 10.18 13.41 4.79
C ALA A 32 10.33 13.01 3.29
N PRO A 33 10.63 14.00 2.42
CA PRO A 33 10.94 13.75 1.02
C PRO A 33 12.28 13.00 0.84
N PRO A 34 12.49 12.33 -0.32
CA PRO A 34 11.61 12.32 -1.48
C PRO A 34 10.39 11.41 -1.29
N ILE A 35 9.21 11.94 -1.66
CA ILE A 35 7.96 11.20 -1.74
C ILE A 35 7.81 10.64 -3.15
N LEU A 36 7.87 9.32 -3.28
CA LEU A 36 7.58 8.60 -4.51
C LEU A 36 6.13 8.12 -4.46
N SER A 37 5.44 8.22 -5.59
CA SER A 37 4.09 7.69 -5.75
C SER A 37 4.04 6.88 -7.04
N SER A 38 3.55 5.65 -6.97
CA SER A 38 3.32 4.85 -8.17
C SER A 38 2.16 5.43 -8.99
N ALA A 39 2.00 4.92 -10.22
CA ALA A 39 0.71 5.01 -10.90
C ALA A 39 -0.39 4.35 -10.07
N ILE A 40 -1.64 4.72 -10.34
CA ILE A 40 -2.84 4.12 -9.75
C ILE A 40 -3.29 2.98 -10.67
N TYR A 41 -3.58 1.83 -10.07
CA TYR A 41 -3.95 0.62 -10.77
C TYR A 41 -5.34 0.15 -10.36
N GLU A 42 -6.19 -0.18 -11.33
CA GLU A 42 -7.43 -0.88 -11.08
C GLU A 42 -7.22 -2.39 -11.10
N THR A 43 -7.72 -3.10 -10.09
CA THR A 43 -7.59 -4.55 -9.95
C THR A 43 -8.89 -5.20 -9.53
N ASP A 44 -9.08 -6.45 -9.93
CA ASP A 44 -10.16 -7.28 -9.40
C ASP A 44 -9.95 -7.55 -7.90
N PRO A 45 -11.02 -7.68 -7.10
CA PRO A 45 -10.93 -7.99 -5.68
C PRO A 45 -10.27 -9.35 -5.44
N MET A 46 -9.32 -9.42 -4.51
CA MET A 46 -8.62 -10.65 -4.15
C MET A 46 -8.99 -11.09 -2.73
N GLY A 47 -9.70 -12.20 -2.61
CA GLY A 47 -10.15 -12.74 -1.32
C GLY A 47 -11.19 -11.88 -0.61
N CYS A 48 -11.93 -11.05 -1.34
CA CYS A 48 -13.02 -10.20 -0.84
C CYS A 48 -14.37 -10.93 -0.90
N GLU A 49 -15.43 -10.34 -0.34
CA GLU A 49 -16.78 -10.90 -0.42
C GLU A 49 -17.28 -11.06 -1.87
N PRO A 50 -18.16 -12.04 -2.15
CA PRO A 50 -18.77 -12.19 -3.46
C PRO A 50 -19.47 -10.92 -3.93
N GLY A 51 -19.18 -10.49 -5.16
CA GLY A 51 -19.75 -9.27 -5.74
C GLY A 51 -19.02 -7.98 -5.36
N ALA A 52 -17.90 -8.03 -4.64
CA ALA A 52 -17.09 -6.86 -4.34
C ALA A 52 -16.68 -6.11 -5.63
N GLY A 53 -16.73 -4.77 -5.56
CA GLY A 53 -16.27 -3.92 -6.65
C GLY A 53 -14.74 -3.97 -6.81
N LYS A 54 -14.26 -3.53 -7.98
CA LYS A 54 -12.83 -3.40 -8.26
C LYS A 54 -12.14 -2.39 -7.35
N PHE A 55 -10.90 -2.69 -6.99
CA PHE A 55 -10.06 -1.82 -6.19
C PHE A 55 -9.22 -0.89 -7.06
N LEU A 56 -9.04 0.36 -6.62
CA LEU A 56 -7.89 1.16 -7.00
C LEU A 56 -6.78 0.90 -6.00
N ASN A 57 -5.56 0.66 -6.48
CA ASN A 57 -4.38 0.39 -5.67
C ASN A 57 -3.21 1.25 -6.11
N ALA A 58 -2.38 1.66 -5.16
CA ALA A 58 -1.14 2.36 -5.41
C ALA A 58 -0.13 2.12 -4.29
N VAL A 59 1.13 2.49 -4.51
CA VAL A 59 2.21 2.42 -3.53
C VAL A 59 2.85 3.79 -3.39
N LEU A 60 3.10 4.19 -2.15
CA LEU A 60 3.89 5.36 -1.80
C LEU A 60 5.20 4.92 -1.15
N GLU A 61 6.26 5.70 -1.35
CA GLU A 61 7.50 5.54 -0.60
C GLU A 61 8.06 6.89 -0.16
N PHE A 62 8.47 6.99 1.09
CA PHE A 62 8.99 8.22 1.71
C PHE A 62 10.12 7.90 2.67
N ASP A 63 10.81 8.94 3.16
CA ASP A 63 11.67 8.79 4.33
C ASP A 63 10.85 8.96 5.59
N TYR A 64 11.04 8.07 6.55
CA TYR A 64 10.38 8.11 7.84
C TYR A 64 11.40 8.13 8.98
N ASP A 65 11.29 9.05 9.93
CA ASP A 65 12.19 9.17 11.07
C ASP A 65 11.46 8.98 12.40
N GLY A 66 10.99 7.75 12.64
CA GLY A 66 10.25 7.39 13.86
C GLY A 66 10.13 5.88 14.05
N ASP A 67 9.33 5.44 15.02
CA ASP A 67 9.07 4.01 15.26
C ASP A 67 8.06 3.48 14.22
N PRO A 68 8.35 2.37 13.51
CA PRO A 68 7.38 1.69 12.64
C PRO A 68 6.05 1.33 13.31
N ALA A 69 6.04 1.05 14.61
CA ALA A 69 4.82 0.77 15.37
C ALA A 69 3.95 2.03 15.54
N GLU A 70 4.58 3.19 15.77
CA GLU A 70 3.90 4.49 15.80
C GLU A 70 3.35 4.83 14.42
N LEU A 71 4.12 4.61 13.36
CA LEU A 71 3.64 4.80 11.99
C LEU A 71 2.41 3.94 11.73
N LEU A 72 2.44 2.65 12.07
CA LEU A 72 1.28 1.77 11.90
C LEU A 72 0.05 2.28 12.65
N ALA A 73 0.24 2.88 13.83
CA ALA A 73 -0.85 3.51 14.58
C ALA A 73 -1.40 4.75 13.87
N GLU A 74 -0.54 5.62 13.32
CA GLU A 74 -0.98 6.78 12.53
C GLU A 74 -1.71 6.36 11.25
N LEU A 75 -1.19 5.37 10.51
CA LEU A 75 -1.83 4.85 9.31
C LEU A 75 -3.25 4.34 9.61
N ARG A 76 -3.45 3.63 10.73
CA ARG A 76 -4.79 3.20 11.17
C ARG A 76 -5.70 4.39 11.53
N ARG A 77 -5.17 5.46 12.12
CA ARG A 77 -5.95 6.68 12.41
C ARG A 77 -6.39 7.38 11.13
N ILE A 78 -5.54 7.42 10.11
CA ILE A 78 -5.88 7.94 8.78
C ILE A 78 -6.98 7.08 8.14
N GLU A 79 -6.92 5.75 8.27
CA GLU A 79 -8.02 4.91 7.81
C GLU A 79 -9.34 5.23 8.52
N GLU A 80 -9.29 5.42 9.84
CA GLU A 80 -10.45 5.81 10.65
C GLU A 80 -11.02 7.17 10.26
N SER A 81 -10.17 8.19 10.05
CA SER A 81 -10.58 9.54 9.65
C SER A 81 -11.27 9.55 8.28
N LEU A 82 -10.81 8.70 7.35
CA LEU A 82 -11.38 8.53 6.02
C LEU A 82 -12.58 7.58 5.97
N GLY A 83 -13.02 7.07 7.13
CA GLY A 83 -14.28 6.37 7.30
C GLY A 83 -14.20 4.85 7.27
N ARG A 84 -13.04 4.25 7.56
CA ARG A 84 -12.91 2.83 7.90
C ARG A 84 -13.01 2.64 9.41
N ALA A 85 -14.13 2.10 9.89
CA ALA A 85 -14.35 1.88 11.32
C ALA A 85 -13.35 0.87 11.93
N ARG A 86 -13.04 1.00 13.24
CA ARG A 86 -12.15 0.06 13.96
C ARG A 86 -12.59 -1.39 13.93
N ASN A 87 -13.90 -1.63 13.95
CA ASN A 87 -14.50 -2.97 13.93
C ASN A 87 -14.73 -3.50 12.50
N HIS A 88 -14.10 -2.90 11.49
CA HIS A 88 -14.23 -3.32 10.11
C HIS A 88 -13.77 -4.77 9.94
N LEU A 89 -14.64 -5.58 9.34
CA LEU A 89 -14.34 -6.99 9.10
C LEU A 89 -13.11 -7.14 8.20
N ARG A 90 -12.36 -8.22 8.40
CA ARG A 90 -11.24 -8.55 7.52
C ARG A 90 -11.77 -8.94 6.14
N ASN A 91 -11.03 -8.57 5.10
CA ASN A 91 -11.29 -8.98 3.72
C ASN A 91 -12.67 -8.59 3.19
N VAL A 92 -13.20 -7.43 3.58
CA VAL A 92 -14.44 -6.88 2.99
C VAL A 92 -14.21 -5.55 2.29
N SER A 93 -15.12 -5.15 1.41
CA SER A 93 -15.06 -3.83 0.74
C SER A 93 -14.86 -2.68 1.72
N ARG A 94 -14.03 -1.71 1.34
CA ARG A 94 -13.55 -0.63 2.20
C ARG A 94 -13.31 0.66 1.44
N LYS A 95 -13.51 1.77 2.14
CA LYS A 95 -13.21 3.12 1.63
C LYS A 95 -11.72 3.32 1.42
N ILE A 96 -10.89 2.89 2.35
CA ILE A 96 -9.44 2.96 2.23
C ILE A 96 -8.81 1.79 3.00
N ASP A 97 -7.66 1.33 2.54
CA ASP A 97 -6.79 0.32 3.12
C ASP A 97 -5.36 0.85 3.02
N ILE A 98 -4.64 0.91 4.14
CA ILE A 98 -3.27 1.39 4.20
C ILE A 98 -2.40 0.31 4.85
N ASP A 99 -1.70 -0.46 4.01
CA ASP A 99 -0.81 -1.53 4.44
C ASP A 99 0.63 -1.01 4.52
N LEU A 100 1.26 -1.08 5.70
CA LEU A 100 2.71 -0.82 5.85
C LEU A 100 3.51 -1.99 5.25
N LEU A 101 4.30 -1.73 4.20
CA LEU A 101 5.00 -2.76 3.43
C LEU A 101 6.40 -3.07 3.96
N TYR A 102 7.22 -2.04 4.17
CA TYR A 102 8.61 -2.15 4.66
C TYR A 102 9.05 -0.84 5.31
N CYS A 103 9.98 -0.92 6.26
CA CYS A 103 10.63 0.22 6.91
C CYS A 103 12.15 -0.01 6.93
N GLY A 104 12.87 0.61 6.00
CA GLY A 104 14.30 0.40 5.80
C GLY A 104 14.63 -1.08 5.65
N ASN A 105 15.63 -1.54 6.40
CA ASN A 105 16.04 -2.95 6.44
C ASN A 105 15.48 -3.71 7.66
N LEU A 106 14.45 -3.17 8.31
CA LEU A 106 13.91 -3.75 9.54
C LEU A 106 13.18 -5.06 9.26
N LYS A 107 13.35 -5.99 10.21
CA LYS A 107 12.58 -7.22 10.32
C LYS A 107 11.90 -7.20 11.68
N ILE A 108 10.58 -7.10 11.68
CA ILE A 108 9.77 -7.11 12.88
C ILE A 108 8.76 -8.24 12.69
N ASP A 109 8.75 -9.19 13.61
CA ASP A 109 7.77 -10.27 13.65
C ASP A 109 7.17 -10.29 15.05
N SER A 110 6.08 -9.53 15.22
CA SER A 110 5.34 -9.42 16.47
C SER A 110 3.84 -9.51 16.19
N GLU A 111 3.05 -9.75 17.23
CA GLU A 111 1.58 -9.76 17.11
C GLU A 111 1.01 -8.42 16.65
N GLN A 112 1.70 -7.32 16.94
CA GLN A 112 1.24 -5.96 16.67
C GLN A 112 1.66 -5.46 15.29
N LEU A 113 2.86 -5.85 14.84
CA LEU A 113 3.49 -5.38 13.62
C LEU A 113 4.35 -6.48 12.98
N GLN A 114 4.14 -6.69 11.68
CA GLN A 114 4.97 -7.56 10.84
C GLN A 114 5.52 -6.77 9.65
N VAL A 115 6.84 -6.62 9.60
CA VAL A 115 7.56 -5.87 8.55
C VAL A 115 8.79 -6.67 8.13
N PRO A 116 9.02 -6.92 6.83
CA PRO A 116 8.15 -6.56 5.70
C PRO A 116 6.77 -7.24 5.76
N HIS A 117 5.76 -6.63 5.14
CA HIS A 117 4.40 -7.17 5.19
C HIS A 117 4.39 -8.63 4.67
N PRO A 118 3.90 -9.60 5.46
CA PRO A 118 4.18 -11.03 5.26
C PRO A 118 3.68 -11.56 3.91
N ARG A 119 2.63 -10.94 3.35
CA ARG A 119 2.02 -11.35 2.08
C ARG A 119 2.28 -10.40 0.92
N MET A 120 3.10 -9.36 1.07
CA MET A 120 3.27 -8.38 -0.02
C MET A 120 3.88 -9.01 -1.28
N HIS A 121 4.80 -9.96 -1.10
CA HIS A 121 5.48 -10.68 -2.17
C HIS A 121 4.54 -11.62 -2.97
N LEU A 122 3.33 -11.89 -2.46
CA LEU A 122 2.32 -12.71 -3.11
C LEU A 122 1.27 -11.87 -3.86
N ARG A 123 1.30 -10.55 -3.71
CA ARG A 123 0.24 -9.64 -4.17
C ARG A 123 0.70 -8.84 -5.36
N LYS A 124 0.19 -9.21 -6.55
CA LYS A 124 0.51 -8.50 -7.80
C LYS A 124 0.08 -7.03 -7.76
N PHE A 125 -1.05 -6.71 -7.13
CA PHE A 125 -1.53 -5.34 -6.98
C PHE A 125 -0.66 -4.46 -6.06
N VAL A 126 0.27 -5.06 -5.30
CA VAL A 126 1.31 -4.35 -4.53
C VAL A 126 2.61 -4.30 -5.33
N LEU A 127 3.08 -5.47 -5.81
CA LEU A 127 4.37 -5.56 -6.50
C LEU A 127 4.38 -4.81 -7.83
N GLN A 128 3.27 -4.79 -8.58
CA GLN A 128 3.20 -4.11 -9.87
C GLN A 128 3.41 -2.59 -9.75
N PRO A 129 2.72 -1.87 -8.84
CA PRO A 129 3.04 -0.46 -8.56
C PRO A 129 4.41 -0.25 -7.92
N LEU A 130 4.81 -1.08 -6.95
CA LEU A 130 6.13 -0.95 -6.30
C LEU A 130 7.29 -1.12 -7.31
N ALA A 131 7.18 -2.06 -8.25
CA ALA A 131 8.19 -2.29 -9.29
C ALA A 131 8.38 -1.08 -10.21
N LYS A 132 7.41 -0.15 -10.29
CA LYS A 132 7.57 1.07 -11.07
C LYS A 132 8.45 2.11 -10.40
N ILE A 133 8.44 2.17 -9.07
CA ILE A 133 9.21 3.16 -8.30
C ILE A 133 10.50 2.58 -7.72
N ARG A 134 10.52 1.28 -7.43
CA ARG A 134 11.63 0.57 -6.78
C ARG A 134 11.85 -0.84 -7.36
N PRO A 135 12.16 -0.98 -8.66
CA PRO A 135 12.29 -2.29 -9.30
C PRO A 135 13.41 -3.16 -8.72
N GLU A 136 14.55 -2.54 -8.35
CA GLU A 136 15.75 -3.23 -7.87
C GLU A 136 15.77 -3.42 -6.35
N LEU A 137 14.72 -2.99 -5.63
CA LEU A 137 14.65 -3.15 -4.19
C LEU A 137 14.61 -4.64 -3.83
N VAL A 138 15.49 -5.05 -2.92
CA VAL A 138 15.45 -6.38 -2.28
C VAL A 138 14.93 -6.18 -0.87
N LEU A 139 13.79 -6.78 -0.54
CA LEU A 139 13.19 -6.69 0.79
C LEU A 139 14.03 -7.51 1.79
N PRO A 140 14.07 -7.13 3.08
CA PRO A 140 14.87 -7.79 4.12
C PRO A 140 14.81 -9.33 4.14
N ASP A 141 13.66 -9.94 3.82
CA ASP A 141 13.45 -11.40 3.81
C ASP A 141 13.39 -12.02 2.41
N GLN A 142 13.88 -11.31 1.40
CA GLN A 142 13.87 -11.74 0.02
C GLN A 142 15.30 -11.79 -0.52
N THR A 143 15.56 -12.74 -1.42
CA THR A 143 16.80 -12.82 -2.20
C THR A 143 16.64 -12.24 -3.60
N LYS A 144 15.41 -11.86 -3.94
CA LYS A 144 14.98 -11.41 -5.27
C LYS A 144 14.56 -9.95 -5.18
N THR A 145 14.81 -9.23 -6.26
CA THR A 145 14.32 -7.87 -6.47
C THR A 145 12.79 -7.86 -6.58
N VAL A 146 12.17 -6.71 -6.31
CA VAL A 146 10.73 -6.50 -6.54
C VAL A 146 10.33 -6.86 -7.98
N ARG A 147 11.16 -6.54 -8.98
CA ARG A 147 10.92 -6.94 -10.38
C ARG A 147 10.88 -8.46 -10.56
N GLU A 148 11.81 -9.18 -9.97
CA GLU A 148 11.87 -10.65 -10.06
C GLU A 148 10.73 -11.33 -9.31
N LEU A 149 10.34 -10.78 -8.15
CA LEU A 149 9.17 -11.26 -7.40
C LEU A 149 7.89 -11.05 -8.23
N LEU A 150 7.73 -9.90 -8.87
CA LEU A 150 6.60 -9.63 -9.75
C LEU A 150 6.53 -10.62 -10.92
N ALA A 151 7.67 -10.93 -11.55
CA ALA A 151 7.73 -11.86 -12.66
C ALA A 151 7.29 -13.28 -12.28
N GLN A 152 7.43 -13.68 -11.01
CA GLN A 152 7.03 -14.99 -10.51
C GLN A 152 5.53 -15.16 -10.27
N LEU A 153 4.79 -14.05 -10.12
CA LEU A 153 3.34 -14.12 -9.90
C LEU A 153 2.53 -14.42 -11.18
N GLY A 154 3.17 -14.43 -12.34
CA GLY A 154 2.52 -14.74 -13.62
C GLY A 154 1.42 -13.75 -14.02
N GLU A 155 0.61 -14.13 -15.01
CA GLU A 155 -0.37 -13.24 -15.64
C GLU A 155 -1.79 -13.27 -15.03
N SER A 156 -2.05 -14.17 -14.07
CA SER A 156 -3.42 -14.51 -13.62
C SER A 156 -4.20 -13.36 -13.00
N ALA A 157 -3.54 -12.41 -12.32
CA ALA A 157 -4.19 -11.20 -11.80
C ALA A 157 -4.12 -10.05 -12.82
N LYS A 158 -5.30 -9.55 -13.23
CA LYS A 158 -5.44 -8.35 -14.06
C LYS A 158 -5.18 -7.12 -13.20
N VAL A 159 -4.09 -6.43 -13.51
CA VAL A 159 -3.71 -5.16 -12.89
C VAL A 159 -3.60 -4.14 -14.01
N MET A 160 -4.60 -3.27 -14.13
CA MET A 160 -4.70 -2.29 -15.22
C MET A 160 -4.25 -0.91 -14.71
N ARG A 161 -3.25 -0.32 -15.35
CA ARG A 161 -2.83 1.06 -15.04
C ARG A 161 -3.96 2.01 -15.44
N LEU A 162 -4.44 2.80 -14.48
CA LEU A 162 -5.57 3.71 -14.68
C LEU A 162 -5.10 5.15 -14.88
N SER A 163 -4.21 5.65 -14.00
CA SER A 163 -3.76 7.05 -14.02
C SER A 163 -2.36 7.16 -13.43
N ASP A 164 -1.58 8.10 -13.96
CA ASP A 164 -0.34 8.58 -13.32
C ASP A 164 -0.57 9.83 -12.48
N ASN A 165 -1.69 10.51 -12.71
CA ASN A 165 -2.01 11.75 -12.07
C ASN A 165 -2.72 11.50 -10.74
N TRP A 166 -2.06 11.93 -9.67
CA TRP A 166 -2.64 11.99 -8.32
C TRP A 166 -3.41 13.27 -8.09
N ASP A 167 -3.24 14.30 -8.92
CA ASP A 167 -3.93 15.56 -8.75
C ASP A 167 -5.33 15.49 -9.36
N SER A 168 -6.27 16.20 -8.74
CA SER A 168 -7.52 16.62 -9.38
C SER A 168 -7.15 17.57 -10.52
N GLN A 169 -7.74 17.39 -11.71
CA GLN A 169 -7.76 18.50 -12.67
C GLN A 169 -8.47 19.71 -12.06
#